data_AF-A0AAF0TZG0-F1
#
_entry.id   AF-A0AAF0TZG0-F1
#
_cell.length_a   1.000
_cell.length_b   1.000
_cell.length_c   1.000
_cell.angle_alpha   90.00
_cell.angle_beta   90.00
_cell.angle_gamma   90.00
#
_symmetry.space_group_name_H-M   'P 1'
#
loop_
_entity.id
_entity.type
_entity.pdbx_description
1 polymer ?
#
loop_
_entity_poly.entity_id
_entity_poly.type
_entity_poly.pdbx_seq_one_letter_code
_entity_poly.pdbx_strand_id
1 'polypeptide(L)'
;MAAKYVLLSDYIESTEDDLYNVYSNVKTSKELWDALEKKYKTEDARMKKFIVAKFLDYKMIDSKTVVTQVQELQVTQLAAIIEKLPPLWKEFKNYLKHKRKEMTVEDFMVRLRIEEDNKATEKRSRGNSAISGENIVAKDPTKSKRRKKASSPKSNPPKKKFN
;
A
#
# COMPACT_ATOMS: atom_id res chain seq x y z
N MET A 1 17.43 13.16 12.53
CA MET A 1 16.64 14.32 12.03
C MET A 1 16.70 14.45 10.51
N ALA A 2 17.88 14.34 9.87
CA ALA A 2 18.05 14.41 8.41
C ALA A 2 17.21 13.39 7.61
N ALA A 3 17.15 12.13 8.05
CA ALA A 3 16.42 11.07 7.35
C ALA A 3 14.91 11.34 7.20
N LYS A 4 14.29 12.06 8.15
CA LYS A 4 12.86 12.41 8.10
C LYS A 4 12.55 13.42 7.01
N TYR A 5 13.48 14.35 6.74
CA TYR A 5 13.32 15.39 5.72
C TYR A 5 13.56 14.85 4.31
N VAL A 6 14.51 13.93 4.15
CA VAL A 6 14.78 13.25 2.87
C VAL A 6 13.56 12.43 2.43
N LEU A 7 13.00 11.61 3.33
CA LEU A 7 11.80 10.81 3.04
C LEU A 7 10.56 11.65 2.69
N LEU A 8 10.47 12.88 3.21
CA LEU A 8 9.36 13.80 2.90
C LEU A 8 9.49 14.40 1.51
N SER A 9 10.72 14.68 1.05
CA SER A 9 11.01 15.16 -0.30
C SER A 9 10.67 14.09 -1.34
N ASP A 10 11.18 12.87 -1.15
CA ASP A 10 10.95 11.74 -2.07
C ASP A 10 9.46 11.37 -2.18
N TYR A 11 8.70 11.48 -1.07
CA TYR A 11 7.26 11.22 -1.06
C TYR A 11 6.47 12.25 -1.88
N ILE A 12 6.89 13.51 -1.90
CA ILE A 12 6.17 14.58 -2.61
C ILE A 12 6.54 14.59 -4.10
N GLU A 13 7.80 14.32 -4.44
CA GLU A 13 8.26 14.17 -5.83
C GLU A 13 7.63 12.95 -6.51
N SER A 14 7.25 11.92 -5.76
CA SER A 14 6.56 10.73 -6.28
C SER A 14 5.03 10.84 -6.28
N THR A 15 4.43 11.91 -5.74
CA THR A 15 2.98 12.14 -5.80
C THR A 15 2.61 13.04 -6.98
N GLU A 16 1.99 12.47 -8.02
CA GLU A 16 1.43 13.19 -9.18
C GLU A 16 0.12 13.96 -8.89
N ASP A 17 -0.07 14.52 -7.69
CA ASP A 17 -1.38 15.04 -7.23
C ASP A 17 -1.29 16.36 -6.42
N ASP A 18 -2.45 16.97 -6.16
CA ASP A 18 -2.75 18.28 -5.52
C ASP A 18 -1.76 18.78 -4.42
N LEU A 19 -1.11 17.88 -3.69
CA LEU A 19 -0.09 18.18 -2.70
C LEU A 19 1.15 18.87 -3.29
N TYR A 20 1.65 18.40 -4.45
CA TYR A 20 2.80 19.03 -5.10
C TYR A 20 2.47 20.48 -5.49
N ASN A 21 1.28 20.72 -6.05
CA ASN A 21 0.88 22.04 -6.52
C ASN A 21 0.64 23.04 -5.37
N VAL A 22 0.09 22.56 -4.24
CA VAL A 22 -0.17 23.38 -3.05
C VAL A 22 1.12 23.72 -2.28
N TYR A 23 2.11 22.83 -2.29
CA TYR A 23 3.30 22.96 -1.44
C TYR A 23 4.62 23.19 -2.20
N SER A 24 4.59 23.24 -3.54
CA SER A 24 5.77 23.52 -4.42
C SER A 24 6.49 24.83 -4.09
N ASN A 25 5.78 25.81 -3.55
CA ASN A 25 6.33 27.12 -3.18
C ASN A 25 7.09 27.11 -1.83
N VAL A 26 7.05 26.00 -1.07
CA VAL A 26 7.74 25.91 0.22
C VAL A 26 9.21 25.57 -0.01
N LYS A 27 10.09 26.49 0.39
CA LYS A 27 11.52 26.47 0.01
C LYS A 27 12.35 25.47 0.81
N THR A 28 11.87 25.01 1.95
CA THR A 28 12.61 24.09 2.82
C THR A 28 11.73 22.95 3.33
N SER A 29 12.32 21.76 3.42
CA SER A 29 11.65 20.57 3.98
C SER A 29 11.23 20.79 5.44
N LYS A 30 11.91 21.69 6.17
CA LYS A 30 11.56 22.07 7.55
C LYS A 30 10.27 22.87 7.61
N GLU A 31 10.16 23.95 6.83
CA GLU A 31 8.94 24.75 6.77
C GLU A 31 7.76 23.93 6.28
N LEU A 32 8.01 23.01 5.36
CA LEU A 32 7.00 22.09 4.86
C LEU A 32 6.52 21.13 5.96
N TRP A 33 7.44 20.52 6.69
CA TRP A 33 7.12 19.66 7.82
C TRP A 33 6.32 20.42 8.88
N ASP A 34 6.75 21.63 9.25
CA ASP A 34 6.07 22.46 10.26
C ASP A 34 4.65 22.87 9.80
N ALA A 35 4.48 23.18 8.51
CA ALA A 35 3.17 23.50 7.92
C ALA A 35 2.22 22.30 7.90
N LEU A 36 2.71 21.12 7.51
CA LEU A 36 1.95 19.88 7.55
C LEU A 36 1.59 19.52 9.00
N GLU A 37 2.55 19.58 9.90
CA GLU A 37 2.36 19.27 11.31
C GLU A 37 1.31 20.20 11.95
N LYS A 38 1.33 21.50 11.64
CA LYS A 38 0.32 22.46 12.10
C LYS A 38 -1.08 22.15 11.55
N LYS A 39 -1.19 21.87 10.25
CA LYS A 39 -2.47 21.60 9.57
C LYS A 39 -3.11 20.32 10.10
N TYR A 40 -2.35 19.22 10.12
CA TYR A 40 -2.87 17.92 10.53
C TYR A 40 -3.05 17.78 12.04
N LYS A 41 -2.22 18.41 12.91
CA LYS A 41 -2.49 18.43 14.36
C LYS A 41 -3.80 19.13 14.69
N THR A 42 -4.09 20.26 14.04
CA THR A 42 -5.31 21.03 14.29
C THR A 42 -6.55 20.32 13.77
N GLU A 43 -6.44 19.66 12.62
CA GLU A 43 -7.53 18.87 12.03
C GLU A 43 -7.81 17.59 12.83
N ASP A 44 -6.76 16.92 13.31
CA ASP A 44 -6.87 15.76 14.20
C ASP A 44 -7.56 16.15 15.52
N ALA A 45 -7.14 17.25 16.16
CA ALA A 45 -7.78 17.76 17.37
C ALA A 45 -9.26 18.13 17.14
N ARG A 46 -9.59 18.76 16.00
CA ARG A 46 -10.98 19.08 15.62
C ARG A 46 -11.81 17.82 15.39
N MET A 47 -11.28 16.84 14.65
CA MET A 47 -11.97 15.57 14.40
C MET A 47 -12.22 14.80 15.70
N LYS A 48 -11.22 14.72 16.58
CA LYS A 48 -11.36 14.11 17.91
C LYS A 48 -12.45 14.80 18.73
N LYS A 49 -12.45 16.13 18.78
CA LYS A 49 -13.48 16.92 19.46
C LYS A 49 -14.88 16.65 18.89
N PHE A 50 -15.00 16.50 17.57
CA PHE A 50 -16.27 16.21 16.90
C PHE A 50 -16.81 14.82 17.26
N ILE A 51 -15.97 13.78 17.23
CA ILE A 51 -16.38 12.40 17.58
C ILE A 51 -16.84 12.33 19.04
N VAL A 52 -16.08 12.97 19.96
CA VAL A 52 -16.43 13.02 21.38
C VAL A 52 -17.74 13.76 21.60
N ALA A 53 -17.95 14.91 20.96
CA ALA A 53 -19.21 15.66 21.03
C ALA A 53 -20.38 14.81 20.51
N LYS A 54 -20.23 14.16 19.35
CA LYS A 54 -21.24 13.25 18.77
C LYS A 54 -21.62 12.12 19.72
N PHE A 55 -20.68 11.58 20.48
CA PHE A 55 -20.93 10.50 21.43
C PHE A 55 -21.64 11.01 22.69
N LEU A 56 -21.24 12.17 23.21
CA LEU A 56 -21.86 12.79 24.39
C LEU A 56 -23.29 13.28 24.12
N ASP A 57 -23.54 13.80 22.91
CA ASP A 57 -24.85 14.31 22.49
C ASP A 57 -25.80 13.20 22.02
N TYR A 58 -25.31 11.95 21.91
CA TYR A 58 -26.14 10.83 21.47
C TYR A 58 -27.18 10.48 22.53
N LYS A 59 -28.45 10.61 22.15
CA LYS A 59 -29.59 10.19 22.97
C LYS A 59 -30.12 8.88 22.41
N MET A 60 -30.19 7.86 23.26
CA MET A 60 -30.82 6.61 22.87
C MET A 60 -32.31 6.80 22.60
N ILE A 61 -32.81 6.07 21.61
CA ILE A 61 -34.19 6.06 21.14
C ILE A 61 -34.85 4.80 21.70
N ASP A 62 -35.94 4.95 22.45
CA ASP A 62 -36.63 3.83 23.12
C ASP A 62 -37.20 2.79 22.14
N SER A 63 -37.45 3.17 20.88
CA SER A 63 -37.94 2.28 19.84
C SER A 63 -36.86 1.34 19.27
N LYS A 64 -35.59 1.52 19.64
CA LYS A 64 -34.47 0.66 19.22
C LYS A 64 -33.86 -0.05 20.42
N THR A 65 -33.38 -1.27 20.21
CA THR A 65 -32.62 -1.97 21.25
C THR A 65 -31.31 -1.23 21.54
N VAL A 66 -30.82 -1.31 22.78
CA VAL A 66 -29.50 -0.76 23.17
C VAL A 66 -28.39 -1.34 22.29
N VAL A 67 -28.46 -2.62 21.95
CA VAL A 67 -27.46 -3.30 21.11
C VAL A 67 -27.37 -2.67 19.72
N THR A 68 -28.51 -2.48 19.04
CA THR A 68 -28.56 -1.86 17.70
C THR A 68 -27.99 -0.44 17.73
N GLN A 69 -28.30 0.32 18.77
CA GLN A 69 -27.83 1.70 18.93
C GLN A 69 -26.32 1.77 19.17
N VAL A 70 -25.78 0.87 19.99
CA VAL A 70 -24.33 0.74 20.19
C VAL A 70 -23.64 0.33 18.89
N GLN A 71 -24.22 -0.58 18.10
CA GLN A 71 -23.67 -0.96 16.79
C GLN A 71 -23.62 0.23 15.82
N GLU A 72 -24.68 1.05 15.75
CA GLU A 72 -24.70 2.28 14.91
C GLU A 72 -23.58 3.27 15.29
N LEU A 73 -23.34 3.45 16.60
CA LEU A 73 -22.25 4.28 17.10
C LEU A 73 -20.88 3.70 16.72
N GLN A 74 -20.69 2.39 16.88
CA GLN A 74 -19.45 1.71 16.49
C GLN A 74 -19.16 1.84 14.99
N VAL A 75 -20.17 1.66 14.13
CA VAL A 75 -20.02 1.83 12.68
C VAL A 75 -19.56 3.25 12.33
N THR A 76 -20.10 4.25 13.02
CA THR A 76 -19.69 5.67 12.85
C THR A 76 -18.22 5.87 13.23
N GLN A 77 -17.76 5.27 14.32
CA GLN A 77 -16.35 5.32 14.75
C GLN A 77 -15.44 4.61 13.76
N LEU A 78 -15.80 3.42 13.29
CA LEU A 78 -15.04 2.66 12.31
C LEU A 78 -14.90 3.45 11.00
N ALA A 79 -15.96 4.07 10.51
CA ALA A 79 -15.91 4.92 9.32
C ALA A 79 -14.92 6.08 9.49
N ALA A 80 -14.91 6.75 10.65
CA ALA A 80 -13.95 7.81 10.93
C ALA A 80 -12.50 7.30 10.96
N ILE A 81 -12.25 6.12 11.52
CA ILE A 81 -10.92 5.49 11.54
C ILE A 81 -10.47 5.14 10.12
N ILE A 82 -11.34 4.55 9.29
CA ILE A 82 -11.05 4.21 7.90
C ILE A 82 -10.63 5.45 7.12
N GLU A 83 -11.33 6.57 7.28
CA GLU A 83 -10.96 7.83 6.61
C GLU A 83 -9.58 8.35 7.06
N LYS A 84 -9.19 8.09 8.31
CA LYS A 84 -7.87 8.47 8.86
C LYS A 84 -6.71 7.54 8.48
N LEU A 85 -6.94 6.41 7.82
CA LEU A 85 -5.83 5.55 7.39
C LEU A 85 -4.93 6.29 6.37
N PRO A 86 -3.60 6.02 6.35
CA PRO A 86 -2.67 6.68 5.44
C PRO A 86 -2.99 6.45 3.95
N PRO A 87 -2.50 7.30 3.03
CA PRO A 87 -2.71 7.13 1.58
C PRO A 87 -2.26 5.76 1.04
N LEU A 88 -1.21 5.18 1.62
CA LEU A 88 -0.70 3.83 1.31
C LEU A 88 -1.70 2.68 1.60
N TRP A 89 -2.83 2.99 2.24
CA TRP A 89 -3.91 2.05 2.54
C TRP A 89 -5.12 2.23 1.61
N LYS A 90 -5.01 2.98 0.50
CA LYS A 90 -6.11 3.27 -0.44
C LYS A 90 -6.86 2.03 -0.92
N GLU A 91 -6.14 0.97 -1.31
CA GLU A 91 -6.74 -0.29 -1.76
C GLU A 91 -7.53 -0.98 -0.64
N PHE A 92 -6.98 -1.00 0.58
CA PHE A 92 -7.67 -1.52 1.76
C PHE A 92 -8.90 -0.69 2.12
N LYS A 93 -8.84 0.64 2.04
CA LYS A 93 -10.02 1.51 2.20
C LYS A 93 -11.11 1.15 1.18
N ASN A 94 -10.74 0.97 -0.08
CA ASN A 94 -11.69 0.59 -1.14
C ASN A 94 -12.31 -0.78 -0.85
N TYR A 95 -11.49 -1.76 -0.46
CA TYR A 95 -11.95 -3.08 -0.03
C TYR A 95 -13.02 -2.98 1.07
N LEU A 96 -12.78 -2.17 2.10
CA LEU A 96 -13.73 -1.96 3.19
C LEU A 96 -15.01 -1.26 2.74
N LYS A 97 -14.92 -0.26 1.85
CA LYS A 97 -16.08 0.46 1.30
C LYS A 97 -17.01 -0.45 0.49
N HIS A 98 -16.46 -1.47 -0.17
CA HIS A 98 -17.25 -2.41 -0.97
C HIS A 98 -17.73 -3.65 -0.19
N LYS A 99 -17.31 -3.81 1.07
CA LYS A 99 -17.71 -4.95 1.90
C LYS A 99 -19.12 -4.73 2.46
N ARG A 100 -20.12 -5.45 1.92
CA ARG A 100 -21.53 -5.39 2.35
C ARG A 100 -21.85 -6.06 3.69
N LYS A 101 -20.85 -6.62 4.37
CA LYS A 101 -21.04 -7.36 5.63
C LYS A 101 -20.84 -6.41 6.81
N GLU A 102 -21.80 -6.38 7.73
CA GLU A 102 -21.61 -5.76 9.04
C GLU A 102 -20.33 -6.28 9.68
N MET A 103 -19.53 -5.34 10.17
CA MET A 103 -18.16 -5.58 10.58
C MET A 103 -18.00 -5.04 12.00
N THR A 104 -17.72 -5.93 12.95
CA THR A 104 -17.46 -5.53 14.33
C THR A 104 -16.09 -4.89 14.45
N VAL A 105 -15.84 -4.19 15.56
CA VAL A 105 -14.54 -3.59 15.85
C VAL A 105 -13.45 -4.67 15.89
N GLU A 106 -13.74 -5.85 16.42
CA GLU A 106 -12.82 -6.98 16.49
C GLU A 106 -12.45 -7.50 15.09
N ASP A 107 -13.45 -7.72 14.21
CA ASP A 107 -13.18 -8.11 12.81
C ASP A 107 -12.35 -7.04 12.09
N PHE A 108 -12.56 -5.76 12.42
CA PHE A 108 -11.78 -4.65 11.89
C PHE A 108 -10.34 -4.65 12.34
N MET A 109 -10.10 -4.84 13.63
CA MET A 109 -8.75 -4.94 14.18
C MET A 109 -7.99 -6.14 13.61
N VAL A 110 -8.65 -7.29 13.43
CA VAL A 110 -8.03 -8.48 12.82
C VAL A 110 -7.60 -8.19 11.38
N ARG A 111 -8.49 -7.60 10.55
CA ARG A 111 -8.15 -7.27 9.16
C ARG A 111 -7.06 -6.22 9.04
N LEU A 112 -7.05 -5.22 9.92
CA LEU A 112 -5.98 -4.22 9.98
C LEU A 112 -4.62 -4.87 10.22
N ARG A 113 -4.52 -5.80 11.17
CA ARG A 113 -3.26 -6.51 11.47
C ARG A 113 -2.78 -7.34 10.28
N ILE A 114 -3.69 -8.08 9.65
CA ILE A 114 -3.35 -8.87 8.46
C ILE A 114 -2.83 -7.97 7.33
N GLU A 115 -3.49 -6.85 7.06
CA GLU A 115 -3.06 -5.90 6.03
C GLU A 115 -1.72 -5.24 6.38
N GLU A 116 -1.48 -4.93 7.67
CA GLU A 116 -0.20 -4.41 8.14
C GLU A 116 0.95 -5.40 7.88
N ASP A 117 0.73 -6.68 8.22
CA ASP A 117 1.69 -7.76 7.95
C ASP A 117 1.94 -7.94 6.45
N ASN A 118 0.88 -7.93 5.62
CA ASN A 118 1.00 -8.02 4.16
C ASN A 118 1.85 -6.89 3.57
N LYS A 119 1.65 -5.65 4.05
CA LYS A 119 2.47 -4.51 3.61
C LYS A 119 3.92 -4.62 4.07
N ALA A 120 4.17 -5.22 5.23
CA ALA A 120 5.52 -5.45 5.73
C ALA A 120 6.27 -6.51 4.90
N THR A 121 5.57 -7.56 4.45
CA THR A 121 6.14 -8.58 3.56
C THR A 121 6.41 -8.06 2.15
N GLU A 122 5.52 -7.24 1.59
CA GLU A 122 5.71 -6.59 0.28
C GLU A 122 6.92 -5.64 0.27
N LYS A 123 7.15 -4.88 1.36
CA LYS A 123 8.36 -4.04 1.47
C LYS A 123 9.65 -4.87 1.46
N ARG A 124 9.65 -6.04 2.10
CA ARG A 124 10.81 -6.94 2.16
C ARG A 124 11.06 -7.64 0.82
N SER A 125 10.02 -8.07 0.12
CA SER A 125 10.15 -8.71 -1.21
C SER A 125 10.65 -7.71 -2.27
N ARG A 126 10.18 -6.45 -2.24
CA ARG A 126 10.67 -5.39 -3.15
C ARG A 126 12.14 -5.02 -2.88
N GLY A 127 12.55 -4.96 -1.61
CA GLY A 127 13.96 -4.73 -1.24
C GLY A 127 14.89 -5.86 -1.69
N ASN A 128 14.41 -7.11 -1.69
CA ASN A 128 15.19 -8.27 -2.11
C ASN A 128 15.24 -8.44 -3.64
N SER A 129 14.25 -7.92 -4.37
CA SER A 129 14.23 -7.95 -5.84
C SER A 129 15.22 -6.98 -6.50
N ALA A 130 15.70 -5.96 -5.78
CA ALA A 130 16.69 -5.01 -6.29
C ALA A 130 18.14 -5.51 -6.19
N ILE A 131 18.41 -6.67 -5.56
CA ILE A 131 19.78 -7.17 -5.30
C ILE A 131 20.11 -8.48 -6.02
N SER A 132 19.14 -9.20 -6.60
CA SER A 132 19.42 -10.46 -7.30
C SER A 132 19.36 -10.31 -8.81
N GLY A 133 20.51 -9.99 -9.42
CA GLY A 133 20.62 -10.03 -10.87
C GLY A 133 21.99 -9.80 -11.52
N GLU A 134 23.10 -9.65 -10.80
CA GLU A 134 24.42 -9.53 -11.44
C GLU A 134 25.53 -10.22 -10.64
N ASN A 135 25.86 -11.45 -11.06
CA ASN A 135 27.23 -11.89 -11.41
C ASN A 135 27.32 -13.43 -11.53
N ILE A 136 27.58 -13.94 -12.74
CA ILE A 136 28.52 -15.05 -12.92
C ILE A 136 29.62 -14.55 -13.86
N VAL A 137 30.84 -14.74 -13.38
CA VAL A 137 32.07 -14.05 -13.75
C VAL A 137 32.76 -14.61 -15.01
N ALA A 138 33.26 -13.67 -15.80
CA ALA A 138 34.37 -13.64 -16.76
C ALA A 138 35.17 -14.92 -17.13
N LYS A 139 35.36 -15.12 -18.46
CA LYS A 139 36.65 -14.92 -19.16
C LYS A 139 36.54 -15.25 -20.67
N ASP A 140 36.85 -14.26 -21.51
CA ASP A 140 37.40 -14.44 -22.88
C ASP A 140 38.87 -14.94 -22.75
N PRO A 141 39.58 -15.53 -23.75
CA PRO A 141 39.51 -15.24 -25.19
C PRO A 141 39.65 -16.45 -26.16
N THR A 142 39.27 -16.27 -27.44
CA THR A 142 40.16 -16.38 -28.63
C THR A 142 39.46 -16.84 -29.93
N LYS A 143 39.79 -16.11 -31.00
CA LYS A 143 39.46 -16.31 -32.41
C LYS A 143 39.90 -17.69 -32.95
N SER A 144 39.05 -18.36 -33.73
CA SER A 144 39.51 -19.01 -34.97
C SER A 144 38.39 -19.22 -36.00
N LYS A 145 38.66 -18.74 -37.22
CA LYS A 145 37.98 -19.10 -38.47
C LYS A 145 38.30 -20.55 -38.83
N ARG A 146 37.33 -21.37 -39.25
CA ARG A 146 37.41 -22.12 -40.54
C ARG A 146 36.18 -23.00 -40.83
N ARG A 147 35.73 -22.90 -42.08
CA ARG A 147 34.88 -23.83 -42.82
C ARG A 147 35.39 -25.29 -42.73
N LYS A 148 34.49 -26.28 -42.67
CA LYS A 148 34.35 -27.39 -43.67
C LYS A 148 33.26 -28.42 -43.30
N LYS A 149 32.28 -28.51 -44.22
CA LYS A 149 31.68 -29.68 -44.91
C LYS A 149 31.55 -31.06 -44.21
N ALA A 150 30.31 -31.53 -44.26
CA ALA A 150 29.80 -32.89 -44.54
C ALA A 150 30.14 -34.06 -43.60
N SER A 151 29.11 -34.65 -43.00
CA SER A 151 28.61 -36.01 -43.33
C SER A 151 27.49 -36.41 -42.37
N SER A 152 26.33 -36.77 -42.91
CA SER A 152 25.35 -37.60 -42.21
C SER A 152 25.76 -39.08 -42.40
N PRO A 153 25.38 -40.02 -41.49
CA PRO A 153 24.07 -40.68 -41.70
C PRO A 153 23.35 -41.23 -40.45
N LYS A 154 22.01 -41.27 -40.57
CA LYS A 154 21.03 -42.30 -40.11
C LYS A 154 20.94 -42.61 -38.60
N SER A 155 19.76 -42.72 -37.99
CA SER A 155 18.58 -43.46 -38.41
C SER A 155 17.32 -43.03 -37.62
N ASN A 156 16.16 -43.01 -38.27
CA ASN A 156 14.84 -42.89 -37.64
C ASN A 156 14.06 -44.21 -37.83
N PRO A 157 13.22 -44.64 -36.86
CA PRO A 157 12.34 -45.81 -36.96
C PRO A 157 11.06 -45.52 -37.78
N PRO A 158 10.29 -46.56 -38.17
CA PRO A 158 9.46 -46.55 -39.37
C PRO A 158 8.07 -45.93 -39.20
N LYS A 159 7.55 -45.37 -40.29
CA LYS A 159 6.19 -44.86 -40.45
C LYS A 159 5.21 -45.99 -40.74
N LYS A 160 4.07 -46.01 -40.04
CA LYS A 160 2.84 -46.70 -40.45
C LYS A 160 2.31 -46.09 -41.76
N LYS A 161 1.84 -46.93 -42.69
CA LYS A 161 0.89 -46.55 -43.73
C LYS A 161 -0.21 -47.61 -43.86
N PHE A 162 -1.43 -47.11 -43.94
CA PHE A 162 -2.65 -47.81 -44.34
C PHE A 162 -2.61 -48.11 -45.84
N ASN A 163 -2.88 -49.36 -46.21
CA ASN A 163 -4.03 -49.81 -47.01
C ASN A 163 -4.00 -51.34 -47.09
#